data_AF-A0A091BS98-F1
#
_entry.id   AF-A0A091BS98-F1
#
_cell.length_a   1.000
_cell.length_b   1.000
_cell.length_c   1.000
_cell.angle_alpha   90.00
_cell.angle_beta   90.00
_cell.angle_gamma   90.00
#
_symmetry.space_group_name_H-M   'P 1'
#
loop_
_entity.id
_entity.type
_entity.pdbx_description
1 polymer ?
#
loop_
_entity_poly.entity_id
_entity_poly.type
_entity_poly.pdbx_seq_one_letter_code
_entity_poly.pdbx_strand_id
1 'polypeptide(L)'
;MKLSFNSKSQEIGLDGSVSGTRVILSNNDGGFLPVMLPADKISLSNTELEELALEVVYRENFRDKYENEKFAEYDNSIKELKKHNINSEVAQATLLDLITQLYEQGVLADEISEETQK
;
A
#
# COMPACT_ATOMS: atom_id res chain seq x y z
N MET A 1 9.57 6.99 -19.54
CA MET A 1 10.63 7.32 -18.58
C MET A 1 10.70 6.20 -17.56
N LYS A 2 11.86 5.59 -17.32
CA LYS A 2 12.03 4.54 -16.30
C LYS A 2 12.58 5.17 -15.02
N LEU A 3 11.81 5.06 -13.94
CA LEU A 3 12.20 5.48 -12.60
C LEU A 3 12.80 4.29 -11.85
N SER A 4 13.77 4.55 -10.98
CA SER A 4 14.41 3.56 -10.10
C SER A 4 14.85 4.22 -8.81
N PHE A 5 15.00 3.43 -7.75
CA PHE A 5 15.44 3.89 -6.45
C PHE A 5 16.79 4.59 -6.53
N ASN A 6 16.87 5.76 -5.92
CA ASN A 6 18.10 6.51 -5.78
C ASN A 6 18.58 6.53 -4.32
N SER A 7 17.72 7.01 -3.42
CA SER A 7 18.05 7.18 -2.00
C SER A 7 16.80 7.22 -1.12
N LYS A 8 17.00 7.04 0.18
CA LYS A 8 15.96 7.18 1.21
C LYS A 8 16.43 8.04 2.38
N SER A 9 15.52 8.77 2.99
CA SER A 9 15.73 9.52 4.23
C SER A 9 14.49 9.52 5.11
N GLN A 10 14.70 9.71 6.42
CA GLN A 10 13.60 10.06 7.32
C GLN A 10 13.31 11.54 7.21
N GLU A 11 12.03 11.87 7.13
CA GLU A 11 11.55 13.24 7.23
C GLU A 11 11.21 13.57 8.66
N ILE A 12 11.67 14.73 9.10
CA ILE A 12 11.45 15.24 10.44
C ILE A 12 10.55 16.47 10.34
N GLY A 13 9.43 16.45 11.06
CA GLY A 13 8.51 17.57 11.18
C GLY A 13 9.13 18.74 11.94
N LEU A 14 8.45 19.89 11.91
CA LEU A 14 8.90 21.10 12.62
C LEU A 14 8.94 20.92 14.15
N ASP A 15 8.17 19.97 14.67
CA ASP A 15 8.11 19.57 16.08
C ASP A 15 9.18 18.53 16.47
N GLY A 16 10.02 18.10 15.52
CA GLY A 16 11.04 17.07 15.73
C GLY A 16 10.51 15.63 15.63
N SER A 17 9.22 15.43 15.33
CA SER A 17 8.65 14.10 15.13
C SER A 17 9.04 13.53 13.76
N VAL A 18 9.05 12.20 13.61
CA VAL A 18 9.25 11.56 12.30
C VAL A 18 7.94 11.67 11.50
N SER A 19 7.95 12.44 10.43
CA SER A 19 6.77 12.72 9.60
C SER A 19 6.60 11.77 8.43
N GLY A 20 7.66 11.09 7.99
CA GLY A 20 7.58 10.15 6.86
C GLY A 20 8.92 9.57 6.42
N THR A 21 8.85 8.69 5.43
CA THR A 21 10.01 8.15 4.71
C THR A 21 10.04 8.79 3.33
N ARG A 22 11.03 9.64 3.05
CA ARG A 22 11.24 10.20 1.71
C ARG A 22 12.05 9.20 0.89
N VAL A 23 11.49 8.77 -0.23
CA VAL A 23 12.18 7.98 -1.26
C VAL A 23 12.42 8.88 -2.46
N ILE A 24 13.66 8.92 -2.94
CA ILE A 24 13.98 9.60 -4.19
C ILE A 24 14.03 8.57 -5.30
N LEU A 25 13.18 8.74 -6.31
CA LEU A 25 13.27 8.00 -7.56
C LEU A 25 14.02 8.84 -8.60
N SER A 26 14.95 8.23 -9.32
CA SER A 26 15.69 8.90 -10.41
C SER A 26 15.54 8.19 -11.75
N ASN A 27 15.75 8.93 -12.83
CA ASN A 27 15.90 8.39 -14.18
C ASN A 27 17.31 8.67 -14.72
N ASN A 28 17.64 8.14 -15.91
CA ASN A 28 18.92 8.39 -16.58
C ASN A 28 19.02 9.78 -17.23
N ASP A 29 17.93 10.54 -17.25
CA ASP A 29 17.82 11.87 -17.88
C ASP A 29 18.03 13.00 -16.86
N GLY A 30 18.52 12.68 -15.66
CA GLY A 30 18.78 13.65 -14.58
C GLY A 30 17.52 14.09 -13.79
N GLY A 31 16.39 13.43 -14.00
CA GLY A 31 15.16 13.65 -13.24
C GLY A 31 15.21 12.99 -11.86
N PHE A 32 14.77 13.74 -10.84
CA PHE A 32 14.61 13.28 -9.47
C PHE A 32 13.19 13.55 -9.00
N LEU A 33 12.52 12.50 -8.53
CA LEU A 33 11.14 12.54 -8.06
C LEU A 33 11.10 12.09 -6.59
N PRO A 34 10.92 13.03 -5.65
CA PRO A 34 10.69 12.68 -4.26
C PRO A 34 9.27 12.13 -4.08
N VAL A 35 9.17 10.99 -3.41
CA VAL A 35 7.92 10.33 -3.04
C VAL A 35 7.90 10.16 -1.52
N MET A 36 6.80 10.55 -0.89
CA MET A 36 6.62 10.38 0.56
C MET A 36 5.85 9.09 0.84
N LEU A 37 6.49 8.22 1.63
CA LEU A 37 5.87 7.02 2.20
C LEU A 37 5.65 7.20 3.70
N PRO A 38 4.79 6.38 4.32
CA PRO A 38 4.62 6.37 5.77
C PRO A 38 5.93 6.19 6.55
N ALA A 39 5.99 6.74 7.76
CA ALA A 39 7.21 6.81 8.57
C ALA A 39 7.78 5.45 8.98
N ASP A 40 6.92 4.45 9.18
CA ASP A 40 7.28 3.07 9.53
C ASP A 40 8.00 2.33 8.40
N LYS A 41 7.84 2.77 7.14
CA LYS A 41 8.41 2.11 5.96
C LYS A 41 9.92 2.29 5.81
N ILE A 42 10.56 3.17 6.59
CA ILE A 42 12.00 3.44 6.51
C ILE A 42 12.87 2.18 6.62
N SER A 43 12.39 1.19 7.38
CA SER A 43 13.08 -0.08 7.64
C SER A 43 13.04 -1.07 6.47
N LEU A 44 12.19 -0.84 5.47
CA LEU A 44 12.08 -1.71 4.30
C LEU A 44 13.34 -1.67 3.43
N SER A 45 13.52 -2.74 2.65
CA SER A 45 14.58 -2.83 1.66
C SER A 45 14.41 -1.80 0.54
N ASN A 46 15.49 -1.50 -0.17
CA ASN A 46 15.43 -0.53 -1.27
C ASN A 46 14.49 -1.00 -2.40
N THR A 47 14.39 -2.31 -2.62
CA THR A 47 13.49 -2.89 -3.63
C THR A 47 12.02 -2.70 -3.23
N GLU A 48 11.66 -3.02 -1.99
CA GLU A 48 10.30 -2.81 -1.48
C GLU A 48 9.91 -1.32 -1.50
N LEU A 49 10.86 -0.43 -1.15
CA LEU A 49 10.65 1.01 -1.21
C LEU A 49 10.49 1.53 -2.65
N GLU A 50 11.21 0.95 -3.61
CA GLU A 50 11.05 1.27 -5.03
C GLU A 50 9.64 0.92 -5.50
N GLU A 51 9.18 -0.29 -5.21
CA GLU A 51 7.85 -0.77 -5.61
C GLU A 51 6.73 0.10 -5.02
N LEU A 52 6.79 0.37 -3.71
CA LEU A 52 5.82 1.24 -3.04
C LEU A 52 5.84 2.67 -3.60
N ALA A 53 7.02 3.23 -3.85
CA ALA A 53 7.14 4.57 -4.40
C ALA A 53 6.62 4.65 -5.84
N LEU A 54 6.89 3.63 -6.66
CA LEU A 54 6.36 3.54 -8.03
C LEU A 54 4.83 3.40 -8.03
N GLU A 55 4.27 2.63 -7.09
CA GLU A 55 2.82 2.49 -6.94
C GLU A 55 2.16 3.83 -6.57
N VAL A 56 2.74 4.59 -5.64
CA VAL A 56 2.28 5.96 -5.30
C VAL A 56 2.27 6.84 -6.55
N VAL A 57 3.38 6.87 -7.29
CA VAL A 57 3.50 7.65 -8.53
C VAL A 57 2.46 7.21 -9.56
N TYR A 58 2.25 5.91 -9.72
CA TYR A 58 1.29 5.37 -10.66
C TYR A 58 -0.16 5.74 -10.27
N ARG A 59 -0.51 5.59 -9.00
CA ARG A 59 -1.83 5.96 -8.46
C ARG A 59 -2.13 7.45 -8.64
N GLU A 60 -1.16 8.33 -8.36
CA GLU A 60 -1.35 9.78 -8.44
C GLU A 60 -1.46 10.28 -9.89
N ASN A 61 -0.72 9.67 -10.83
CA ASN A 61 -0.70 10.11 -12.23
C ASN A 61 -1.71 9.39 -13.13
N PHE A 62 -2.13 8.18 -12.77
CA PHE A 62 -2.99 7.32 -13.60
C PHE A 62 -4.16 6.74 -12.79
N ARG A 63 -4.79 7.59 -11.97
CA ARG A 63 -5.83 7.23 -11.00
C ARG A 63 -6.88 6.27 -11.56
N ASP A 64 -7.55 6.64 -12.66
CA ASP A 64 -8.63 5.82 -13.23
C ASP A 64 -8.15 4.42 -13.63
N LYS A 65 -6.93 4.31 -14.17
CA LYS A 65 -6.34 3.04 -14.59
C LYS A 65 -5.96 2.20 -13.37
N TYR A 66 -5.32 2.81 -12.38
CA TYR A 66 -4.95 2.17 -11.13
C TYR A 66 -6.18 1.63 -10.38
N GLU A 67 -7.23 2.46 -10.23
CA GLU A 67 -8.47 2.05 -9.56
C GLU A 67 -9.14 0.90 -10.31
N ASN A 68 -9.29 0.99 -11.65
CA ASN A 68 -9.88 -0.08 -12.45
C ASN A 68 -9.09 -1.41 -12.36
N GLU A 69 -7.76 -1.35 -12.33
CA GLU A 69 -6.91 -2.54 -12.17
C GLU A 69 -7.09 -3.19 -10.78
N LYS A 70 -7.11 -2.38 -9.71
CA LYS A 70 -7.36 -2.88 -8.34
C LYS A 70 -8.77 -3.44 -8.17
N PHE A 71 -9.79 -2.80 -8.75
CA PHE A 71 -11.15 -3.35 -8.73
C PHE A 71 -11.26 -4.68 -9.48
N ALA A 72 -10.57 -4.81 -10.62
CA ALA A 72 -10.53 -6.07 -11.35
C ALA A 72 -9.85 -7.19 -10.55
N GLU A 73 -8.80 -6.86 -9.79
CA GLU A 73 -8.13 -7.79 -8.87
C GLU A 73 -9.06 -8.25 -7.73
N TYR A 74 -9.81 -7.33 -7.12
CA TYR A 74 -10.82 -7.67 -6.11
C TYR A 74 -11.95 -8.53 -6.68
N ASP A 75 -12.47 -8.19 -7.86
CA ASP A 75 -13.50 -8.97 -8.53
C ASP A 75 -13.03 -10.40 -8.81
N ASN A 76 -11.78 -10.57 -9.22
CA ASN A 76 -11.19 -11.89 -9.46
C ASN A 76 -11.05 -12.67 -8.15
N SER A 77 -10.54 -12.04 -7.09
CA SER A 77 -10.42 -12.67 -5.77
C SER A 77 -11.78 -13.10 -5.22
N ILE A 78 -12.81 -12.26 -5.36
CA ILE A 78 -14.19 -12.58 -4.96
C ILE A 78 -14.76 -13.72 -5.81
N LYS A 79 -14.47 -13.77 -7.11
CA LYS A 79 -14.90 -14.88 -7.99
C LYS A 79 -14.24 -16.20 -7.58
N GLU A 80 -12.95 -16.19 -7.25
CA GLU A 80 -12.26 -17.38 -6.74
C GLU A 80 -12.85 -17.83 -5.40
N LEU A 81 -13.12 -16.90 -4.48
CA LEU A 81 -13.82 -17.20 -3.23
C LEU A 81 -15.17 -17.89 -3.46
N LYS A 82 -15.96 -17.44 -4.44
CA LYS A 82 -17.25 -18.05 -4.77
C LYS A 82 -17.13 -19.45 -5.38
N LYS A 83 -15.99 -19.80 -6.00
CA LYS A 83 -15.74 -21.14 -6.55
C LYS A 83 -15.38 -22.15 -5.45
N HIS A 84 -14.70 -21.70 -4.40
CA HIS A 84 -14.37 -22.54 -3.26
C HIS A 84 -15.54 -22.58 -2.26
N ASN A 85 -15.80 -23.74 -1.66
CA ASN A 85 -16.68 -23.79 -0.50
C ASN A 85 -16.02 -22.97 0.62
N ILE A 86 -16.77 -22.11 1.33
CA ILE A 86 -16.24 -21.15 2.32
C ILE A 86 -15.47 -21.86 3.46
N ASN A 87 -15.70 -23.18 3.62
CA ASN A 87 -14.98 -24.05 4.56
C ASN A 87 -13.58 -24.52 4.07
N SER A 88 -13.15 -24.13 2.88
CA SER A 88 -11.82 -24.43 2.34
C SER A 88 -10.78 -23.48 2.94
N GLU A 89 -9.62 -24.01 3.36
CA GLU A 89 -8.49 -23.21 3.84
C GLU A 89 -8.09 -22.11 2.82
N VAL A 90 -8.18 -22.41 1.53
CA VAL A 90 -7.91 -21.46 0.44
C VAL A 90 -8.90 -20.28 0.48
N ALA A 91 -10.19 -20.55 0.69
CA ALA A 91 -11.19 -19.49 0.74
C ALA A 91 -11.00 -18.58 1.97
N GLN A 92 -10.62 -19.16 3.10
CA GLN A 92 -10.34 -18.40 4.31
C GLN A 92 -9.10 -17.52 4.16
N ALA A 93 -8.02 -18.05 3.57
CA ALA A 93 -6.80 -17.30 3.31
C ALA A 93 -7.04 -16.12 2.35
N THR A 94 -7.73 -16.35 1.23
CA THR A 94 -8.05 -15.28 0.27
C THR A 94 -8.98 -14.22 0.87
N LEU A 95 -9.91 -14.60 1.74
CA LEU A 95 -10.76 -13.64 2.45
C LEU A 95 -9.94 -12.80 3.44
N LEU A 96 -9.05 -13.42 4.21
CA LEU A 96 -8.19 -12.72 5.17
C LEU A 96 -7.24 -11.73 4.47
N ASP A 97 -6.69 -12.11 3.32
CA ASP A 97 -5.85 -11.25 2.49
C ASP A 97 -6.62 -10.01 2.01
N LEU A 98 -7.84 -10.19 1.47
CA LEU A 98 -8.72 -9.08 1.08
C LEU A 98 -9.04 -8.15 2.27
N ILE A 99 -9.35 -8.72 3.43
CA ILE A 99 -9.64 -7.93 4.65
C ILE A 99 -8.41 -7.11 5.04
N THR A 100 -7.22 -7.72 5.05
CA THR A 100 -5.96 -7.05 5.42
C THR A 100 -5.67 -5.89 4.48
N GLN A 101 -5.82 -6.09 3.17
CA GLN A 101 -5.64 -5.02 2.18
C GLN A 101 -6.62 -3.85 2.39
N LEU A 102 -7.89 -4.14 2.71
CA LEU A 102 -8.88 -3.10 3.00
C LEU A 102 -8.59 -2.35 4.31
N TYR A 103 -8.01 -3.01 5.31
CA TYR A 103 -7.52 -2.37 6.54
C TYR A 103 -6.34 -1.44 6.26
N GLU A 104 -5.34 -1.88 5.50
CA GLU A 104 -4.17 -1.04 5.15
C GLU A 104 -4.55 0.18 4.31
N GLN A 105 -5.60 0.07 3.49
CA GLN A 105 -6.17 1.18 2.73
C GLN A 105 -7.06 2.11 3.57
N GLY A 106 -7.30 1.79 4.85
CA GLY A 106 -8.16 2.57 5.74
C GLY A 106 -9.65 2.53 5.37
N VAL A 107 -10.07 1.55 4.56
CA VAL A 107 -11.49 1.31 4.23
C VAL A 107 -12.20 0.67 5.41
N LEU A 108 -11.49 -0.24 6.09
CA LEU A 108 -11.93 -0.86 7.34
C LEU A 108 -11.23 -0.19 8.52
N ALA A 109 -11.94 -0.07 9.62
CA ALA A 109 -11.41 0.34 10.91
C ALA A 109 -11.97 -0.60 11.97
N ASP A 110 -11.23 -0.78 13.05
CA ASP A 110 -11.72 -1.54 14.20
C ASP A 110 -12.97 -0.84 14.76
N GLU A 111 -14.11 -1.51 14.72
CA GLU A 111 -15.23 -1.13 15.59
C GLU A 111 -14.81 -1.46 17.02
N ILE A 112 -14.59 -0.42 17.83
CA ILE A 112 -14.50 -0.59 19.29
C ILE A 112 -15.91 -0.99 19.74
N SER A 113 -16.17 -2.30 19.83
CA SER A 113 -17.34 -2.75 20.59
C SER A 113 -17.07 -2.42 22.04
N GLU A 114 -17.72 -1.37 22.57
CA GLU A 114 -17.87 -1.18 24.00
C GLU A 114 -18.70 -2.35 24.56
N GLU A 115 -18.09 -3.52 24.71
CA GLU A 115 -18.64 -4.58 25.54
C GLU A 115 -18.61 -4.05 26.98
N THR A 116 -19.79 -3.60 27.37
CA THR A 116 -20.14 -3.06 28.67
C THR A 116 -19.58 -3.98 29.75
N GLN A 117 -18.53 -3.54 30.43
CA GLN A 117 -18.09 -4.14 31.68
C GLN A 117 -19.29 -4.10 32.64
N LYS A 118 -19.83 -5.28 32.95
CA LYS A 118 -20.96 -5.47 33.87
C LYS A 118 -20.50 -6.30 35.05
#